data_AF-A0A5C7HUV0-F1
#
_entry.id   AF-A0A5C7HUV0-F1
#
_cell.length_a   1.000
_cell.length_b   1.000
_cell.length_c   1.000
_cell.angle_alpha   90.00
_cell.angle_beta   90.00
_cell.angle_gamma   90.00
#
_symmetry.space_group_name_H-M   'P 1'
#
loop_
_entity.id
_entity.type
_entity.pdbx_description
1 polymer ?
#
loop_
_entity_poly.entity_id
_entity_poly.type
_entity_poly.pdbx_seq_one_letter_code
_entity_poly.pdbx_strand_id
1 'polypeptide(L)'
;MGTPEKIEAAGKKKEDGNALFKAGKYARAAKRYEKAVKYIEYDSSFGEEEKKQAKALKVACNLNDAACKLKLKEYKQAEKLCTKVLELESRNVKALYRRAQAYIQLADLDLAEFDI
;
A
#
# COMPACT_ATOMS: atom_id res chain seq x y z
N MET A 1 22.82 -2.51 5.91
CA MET A 1 21.80 -1.69 6.56
C MET A 1 21.21 -2.48 7.72
N GLY A 2 21.35 -1.96 8.93
CA GLY A 2 20.67 -2.47 10.11
C GLY A 2 19.15 -2.36 10.00
N THR A 3 18.44 -3.09 10.85
CA THR A 3 16.97 -3.11 10.89
C THR A 3 16.35 -1.70 11.07
N PRO A 4 16.84 -0.83 11.98
CA PRO A 4 16.30 0.52 12.13
C PRO A 4 16.48 1.40 10.88
N GLU A 5 17.63 1.29 10.22
CA GLU A 5 17.95 2.06 9.01
C GLU A 5 17.03 1.69 7.84
N LYS A 6 16.64 0.41 7.74
CA LYS A 6 15.67 -0.06 6.73
C LYS A 6 14.28 0.57 6.95
N ILE A 7 13.82 0.62 8.20
CA ILE A 7 12.52 1.22 8.58
C ILE A 7 12.54 2.73 8.32
N GLU A 8 13.62 3.41 8.70
CA GLU A 8 13.78 4.85 8.45
C GLU A 8 13.81 5.15 6.94
N ALA A 9 14.57 4.37 6.17
CA ALA A 9 14.64 4.51 4.72
C ALA A 9 13.27 4.30 4.06
N ALA A 10 12.50 3.29 4.50
CA ALA A 10 11.14 3.07 4.04
C ALA A 10 10.23 4.25 4.39
N GLY A 11 10.34 4.80 5.61
CA GLY A 11 9.62 6.01 6.03
C GLY A 11 9.89 7.20 5.12
N LYS A 12 11.15 7.49 4.80
CA LYS A 12 11.53 8.57 3.86
C LYS A 12 10.94 8.34 2.47
N LYS A 13 10.98 7.12 1.95
CA LYS A 13 10.38 6.80 0.64
C LYS A 13 8.86 6.96 0.63
N LYS A 14 8.18 6.62 1.72
CA LYS A 14 6.75 6.87 1.88
C LYS A 14 6.46 8.38 1.80
N GLU A 15 7.24 9.23 2.49
CA GLU A 15 7.06 10.68 2.42
C GLU A 15 7.37 11.27 1.03
N ASP A 16 8.42 10.80 0.35
CA ASP A 16 8.67 11.14 -1.06
C ASP A 16 7.44 10.82 -1.94
N GLY A 17 6.84 9.63 -1.72
CA GLY A 17 5.63 9.20 -2.40
C GLY A 17 4.44 10.11 -2.11
N ASN A 18 4.25 10.51 -0.84
CA ASN A 18 3.19 11.42 -0.43
C ASN A 18 3.31 12.79 -1.12
N ALA A 19 4.53 13.34 -1.20
CA ALA A 19 4.79 14.59 -1.88
C ALA A 19 4.46 14.51 -3.39
N LEU A 20 4.89 13.42 -4.04
CA LEU A 20 4.59 13.19 -5.47
C LEU A 20 3.09 12.98 -5.71
N PHE A 21 2.40 12.29 -4.80
CA PHE A 21 0.95 12.07 -4.89
C PHE A 21 0.19 13.40 -4.82
N LYS A 22 0.54 14.26 -3.86
CA LYS A 22 -0.03 15.61 -3.74
C LYS A 22 0.22 16.47 -4.98
N ALA A 23 1.36 16.27 -5.64
CA ALA A 23 1.70 16.93 -6.90
C ALA A 23 1.05 16.28 -8.15
N GLY A 24 0.15 15.30 -7.99
CA GLY A 24 -0.52 14.61 -9.09
C GLY A 24 0.36 13.64 -9.89
N LYS A 25 1.60 13.39 -9.45
CA LYS A 25 2.57 12.52 -10.15
C LYS A 25 2.43 11.06 -9.71
N TYR A 26 1.25 10.48 -9.93
CA TYR A 26 0.85 9.17 -9.38
C TYR A 26 1.80 8.03 -9.76
N ALA A 27 2.24 7.94 -11.01
CA ALA A 27 3.18 6.88 -11.44
C ALA A 27 4.54 6.98 -10.74
N ARG A 28 5.00 8.20 -10.44
CA ARG A 28 6.24 8.41 -9.67
C ARG A 28 6.03 8.13 -8.19
N ALA A 29 4.86 8.46 -7.65
CA ALA A 29 4.48 8.17 -6.27
C ALA A 29 4.41 6.66 -6.02
N ALA A 30 3.74 5.89 -6.88
CA ALA A 30 3.68 4.43 -6.85
C ALA A 30 5.07 3.80 -6.71
N LYS A 31 6.01 4.18 -7.59
CA LYS A 31 7.41 3.72 -7.54
C LYS A 31 8.12 4.03 -6.23
N ARG A 32 7.72 5.06 -5.47
CA ARG A 32 8.30 5.37 -4.15
C ARG A 32 7.72 4.46 -3.08
N TYR A 33 6.41 4.22 -3.07
CA TYR A 33 5.77 3.30 -2.14
C TYR A 33 6.25 1.86 -2.36
N GLU A 34 6.36 1.39 -3.61
CA GLU A 34 6.93 0.07 -3.93
C GLU A 34 8.34 -0.08 -3.36
N LYS A 35 9.18 0.95 -3.52
CA LYS A 35 10.54 0.96 -2.93
C LYS A 35 10.50 0.93 -1.41
N ALA A 36 9.59 1.68 -0.79
CA ALA A 36 9.43 1.67 0.67
C ALA A 36 9.12 0.26 1.19
N VAL A 37 8.16 -0.44 0.56
CA VAL A 37 7.80 -1.82 0.94
C VAL A 37 9.00 -2.76 0.76
N LYS A 38 9.75 -2.67 -0.33
CA LYS A 38 10.94 -3.51 -0.58
C LYS A 38 12.02 -3.39 0.50
N TYR A 39 12.19 -2.22 1.11
CA TYR A 39 13.16 -2.05 2.21
C TYR A 39 12.81 -2.86 3.46
N ILE A 40 11.52 -3.14 3.67
CA ILE A 40 10.99 -3.78 4.87
C ILE A 40 10.27 -5.10 4.57
N GLU A 41 10.37 -5.63 3.34
CA GLU A 41 9.67 -6.83 2.89
C GLU A 41 10.16 -8.06 3.68
N TYR A 42 11.48 -8.24 3.76
CA TYR A 42 12.13 -9.33 4.49
C TYR A 42 12.51 -8.90 5.91
N ASP A 43 11.73 -9.37 6.89
CA ASP A 43 11.75 -8.95 8.30
C ASP A 43 12.27 -10.05 9.27
N SER A 44 12.97 -11.06 8.74
CA SER A 44 13.50 -12.18 9.54
C SER A 44 14.44 -11.74 10.67
N SER A 45 15.07 -10.57 10.57
CA SER A 45 15.96 -9.99 11.57
C SER A 45 15.31 -8.88 12.42
N PHE A 46 13.97 -8.74 12.40
CA PHE A 46 13.27 -7.67 13.11
C PHE A 46 12.78 -8.16 14.48
N GLY A 47 12.97 -7.34 15.52
CA GLY A 47 12.30 -7.53 16.80
C GLY A 47 10.80 -7.24 16.69
N GLU A 48 10.05 -7.46 17.77
CA GLU A 48 8.59 -7.30 17.74
C GLU A 48 8.16 -5.85 17.43
N GLU A 49 8.83 -4.88 18.04
CA GLU A 49 8.53 -3.45 17.80
C GLU A 49 8.85 -3.05 16.35
N GLU A 50 9.97 -3.52 15.80
CA GLU A 50 10.32 -3.24 14.41
C GLU A 50 9.37 -3.94 13.44
N LYS A 51 8.89 -5.15 13.74
CA LYS A 51 7.84 -5.82 12.96
C LYS A 51 6.55 -5.02 12.99
N LYS A 52 6.16 -4.46 14.12
CA LYS A 52 4.96 -3.61 14.25
C LYS A 52 5.09 -2.32 13.43
N GLN A 53 6.24 -1.65 13.50
CA GLN A 53 6.53 -0.46 12.70
C GLN A 53 6.56 -0.79 11.20
N ALA A 54 7.20 -1.90 10.82
CA ALA A 54 7.25 -2.36 9.45
C ALA A 54 5.86 -2.71 8.92
N LYS A 55 5.02 -3.41 9.70
CA LYS A 55 3.63 -3.70 9.36
C LYS A 55 2.85 -2.41 9.08
N ALA A 56 2.94 -1.42 9.97
CA ALA A 56 2.27 -0.14 9.78
C ALA A 56 2.73 0.60 8.50
N LEU A 57 4.03 0.57 8.20
CA LEU A 57 4.58 1.13 6.97
C LEU A 57 4.13 0.36 5.72
N LYS A 58 4.13 -0.99 5.76
CA LYS A 58 3.64 -1.86 4.67
C LYS A 58 2.18 -1.52 4.34
N VAL A 59 1.32 -1.44 5.36
CA VAL A 59 -0.09 -1.06 5.22
C VAL A 59 -0.23 0.32 4.58
N ALA A 60 0.44 1.33 5.12
CA ALA A 60 0.35 2.71 4.60
C ALA A 60 0.84 2.82 3.15
N CYS A 61 1.95 2.19 2.81
CA CYS A 61 2.53 2.23 1.47
C CYS A 61 1.65 1.50 0.46
N ASN A 62 1.17 0.29 0.76
CA ASN A 62 0.28 -0.45 -0.13
C ASN A 62 -1.05 0.28 -0.35
N LEU A 63 -1.62 0.88 0.71
CA LEU A 63 -2.82 1.70 0.58
C LEU A 63 -2.59 2.90 -0.35
N ASN A 64 -1.51 3.65 -0.15
CA ASN A 64 -1.22 4.83 -0.96
C ASN A 64 -0.86 4.47 -2.40
N ASP A 65 -0.19 3.33 -2.61
CA ASP A 65 0.05 2.80 -3.94
C ASP A 65 -1.26 2.38 -4.61
N ALA A 66 -2.16 1.68 -3.91
CA ALA A 66 -3.49 1.34 -4.44
C ALA A 66 -4.26 2.60 -4.88
N ALA A 67 -4.18 3.69 -4.11
CA ALA A 67 -4.75 4.97 -4.52
C ALA A 67 -4.10 5.54 -5.79
N CYS A 68 -2.78 5.39 -5.96
CA CYS A 68 -2.09 5.74 -7.22
C CYS A 68 -2.62 4.90 -8.38
N LYS A 69 -2.74 3.58 -8.19
CA LYS A 69 -3.24 2.64 -9.21
C LYS A 69 -4.66 2.96 -9.64
N LEU A 70 -5.55 3.31 -8.70
CA LEU A 70 -6.90 3.79 -9.03
C LEU A 70 -6.85 5.06 -9.89
N LYS A 71 -6.01 6.04 -9.56
CA LYS A 71 -5.85 7.27 -10.36
C LYS A 71 -5.27 7.02 -11.76
N LEU A 72 -4.45 5.97 -11.90
CA LEU A 72 -3.85 5.54 -13.16
C LEU A 72 -4.72 4.56 -13.94
N LYS A 73 -5.91 4.21 -13.43
CA LYS A 73 -6.81 3.18 -13.99
C LYS A 73 -6.20 1.78 -14.07
N GLU A 74 -5.21 1.50 -13.22
CA GLU A 74 -4.56 0.19 -13.08
C GLU A 74 -5.34 -0.68 -12.07
N TYR A 75 -6.62 -0.96 -12.35
CA TYR A 75 -7.57 -1.48 -11.36
C TYR A 75 -7.18 -2.85 -10.78
N LYS A 76 -6.73 -3.80 -11.61
CA LYS A 76 -6.25 -5.11 -11.13
C LYS A 76 -5.03 -5.00 -10.20
N GLN A 77 -4.23 -3.95 -10.33
CA GLN A 77 -3.12 -3.73 -9.40
C GLN A 77 -3.61 -3.09 -8.10
N ALA A 78 -4.56 -2.15 -8.17
CA ALA A 78 -5.20 -1.58 -6.99
C ALA A 78 -5.87 -2.67 -6.13
N GLU A 79 -6.59 -3.59 -6.77
CA GLU A 79 -7.20 -4.76 -6.14
C GLU A 79 -6.16 -5.58 -5.36
N LYS A 80 -5.09 -6.03 -6.03
CA LYS A 80 -4.02 -6.83 -5.43
C LYS A 80 -3.38 -6.13 -4.23
N LEU A 81 -3.13 -4.83 -4.33
CA LEU A 81 -2.54 -4.05 -3.24
C LEU A 81 -3.49 -3.94 -2.04
N CYS A 82 -4.79 -3.76 -2.27
CA CYS A 82 -5.77 -3.71 -1.19
C CYS A 82 -5.94 -5.08 -0.53
N THR A 83 -5.95 -6.18 -1.30
CA THR A 83 -5.99 -7.55 -0.76
C THR A 83 -4.79 -7.82 0.14
N LYS A 84 -3.56 -7.41 -0.25
CA LYS A 84 -2.38 -7.49 0.63
C LYS A 84 -2.54 -6.73 1.95
N VAL A 85 -3.24 -5.59 1.94
CA VAL A 85 -3.52 -4.84 3.17
C VAL A 85 -4.52 -5.59 4.03
N LEU A 86 -5.55 -6.20 3.44
CA LEU A 86 -6.58 -6.96 4.16
C LEU A 86 -6.06 -8.28 4.73
N GLU A 87 -5.05 -8.89 4.12
CA GLU A 87 -4.29 -10.01 4.71
C GLU A 87 -3.59 -9.61 6.02
N LEU A 88 -3.18 -8.34 6.16
CA LEU A 88 -2.54 -7.81 7.35
C LEU A 88 -3.54 -7.21 8.36
N GLU A 89 -4.61 -6.60 7.85
CA GLU A 89 -5.64 -5.86 8.57
C GLU A 89 -7.01 -6.07 7.89
N SER A 90 -7.66 -7.19 8.17
CA SER A 90 -8.90 -7.61 7.49
C SER A 90 -10.07 -6.64 7.59
N ARG A 91 -10.05 -5.72 8.56
CA ARG A 91 -11.09 -4.69 8.77
C ARG A 91 -10.66 -3.29 8.32
N ASN A 92 -9.60 -3.17 7.51
CA ASN A 92 -9.12 -1.87 7.05
C ASN A 92 -10.12 -1.25 6.05
N VAL A 93 -10.92 -0.30 6.54
CA VAL A 93 -11.98 0.37 5.77
C VAL A 93 -11.45 1.03 4.49
N LYS A 94 -10.23 1.59 4.51
CA LYS A 94 -9.63 2.21 3.32
C LYS A 94 -9.28 1.18 2.25
N ALA A 95 -8.86 -0.01 2.65
CA ALA A 95 -8.56 -1.10 1.72
C ALA A 95 -9.84 -1.66 1.12
N LEU A 96 -10.85 -1.96 1.94
CA LEU A 96 -12.17 -2.42 1.47
C LEU A 96 -12.77 -1.44 0.45
N TYR A 97 -12.88 -0.16 0.83
CA TYR A 97 -13.45 0.86 -0.05
C TYR A 97 -12.71 0.99 -1.40
N ARG A 98 -11.37 0.99 -1.39
CA ARG A 98 -10.57 1.10 -2.62
C ARG A 98 -10.61 -0.17 -3.46
N ARG A 99 -10.75 -1.34 -2.84
CA ARG A 99 -10.88 -2.61 -3.54
C ARG A 99 -12.26 -2.73 -4.18
N ALA A 100 -13.32 -2.34 -3.49
CA ALA A 100 -14.66 -2.19 -4.08
C ALA A 100 -14.65 -1.25 -5.30
N GLN A 101 -13.97 -0.09 -5.20
CA GLN A 101 -13.80 0.82 -6.35
C GLN A 101 -13.10 0.14 -7.53
N ALA A 102 -12.08 -0.68 -7.27
CA ALA A 102 -11.41 -1.43 -8.32
C ALA A 102 -12.33 -2.49 -8.94
N TYR A 103 -13.08 -3.24 -8.12
CA TYR A 103 -14.05 -4.24 -8.59
C TYR A 103 -15.15 -3.64 -9.46
N ILE A 104 -15.71 -2.49 -9.07
CA ILE A 104 -16.70 -1.76 -9.88
C ILE A 104 -16.13 -1.44 -11.27
N GLN A 105 -14.89 -0.95 -11.34
CA GLN A 105 -14.25 -0.62 -12.61
C GLN A 105 -13.88 -1.84 -13.46
N LEU A 106 -13.81 -3.02 -12.83
CA LEU A 106 -13.56 -4.30 -13.48
C LEU A 106 -14.85 -5.06 -13.81
N ALA A 107 -16.02 -4.49 -13.49
CA ALA A 107 -17.33 -5.12 -13.59
C ALA A 107 -17.51 -6.38 -12.71
N ASP A 108 -16.67 -6.53 -11.68
CA ASP A 108 -16.74 -7.60 -10.69
C ASP A 108 -17.73 -7.21 -9.56
N LEU A 109 -19.00 -6.94 -9.88
CA LEU A 109 -19.96 -6.28 -8.98
C LEU A 109 -20.27 -7.06 -7.69
N ASP A 110 -20.32 -8.39 -7.76
CA ASP A 110 -20.55 -9.24 -6.58
C ASP A 110 -19.43 -9.08 -5.54
N LEU A 111 -18.19 -8.97 -6.00
CA LEU A 111 -17.04 -8.74 -5.13
C LEU A 111 -17.03 -7.31 -4.58
N ALA A 112 -17.53 -6.34 -5.34
CA ALA A 112 -17.67 -4.98 -4.86
C ALA A 112 -18.70 -4.87 -3.74
N GLU A 113 -19.84 -5.56 -3.85
CA GLU A 113 -20.88 -5.59 -2.81
C GLU A 113 -20.36 -6.22 -1.51
N PHE A 114 -19.55 -7.28 -1.60
CA PHE A 114 -18.95 -7.91 -0.42
C PHE A 114 -18.01 -6.98 0.37
N ASP A 115 -17.40 -6.00 -0.30
CA ASP A 115 -16.47 -5.05 0.31
C ASP A 115 -17.16 -3.78 0.90
N ILE A 116 -18.49 -3.65 0.77
CA ILE A 116 -19.29 -2.48 1.22
C ILE A 116 -20.09 -2.79 2.48
#